data_AF-U5EUU4-F1
#
_entry.id   AF-U5EUU4-F1
#
_cell.length_a   1.000
_cell.length_b   1.000
_cell.length_c   1.000
_cell.angle_alpha   90.00
_cell.angle_beta   90.00
_cell.angle_gamma   90.00
#
_symmetry.space_group_name_H-M   'P 1'
#
loop_
_entity.id
_entity.type
_entity.pdbx_description
1 polymer ?
#
loop_
_entity_poly.entity_id
_entity_poly.type
_entity_poly.pdbx_seq_one_letter_code
_entity_poly.pdbx_strand_id
1 'polypeptide(L)'
;NYLRTYGNRYFSILSKVWSGNPPTAKYTESQLRETLKQKFPKAKEVVVQDISGGCGSMYEIFVESIEFKGLNTVKQHRLITETLKTEIKDMHGIRISTSIPKNGE
;
A
#
# COMPACT_ATOMS: atom_id res chain seq x y z
N ASN A 1 21.27 0.64 2.62
CA ASN A 1 20.13 0.14 1.80
C ASN A 1 18.95 -0.12 2.71
N TYR A 2 17.96 0.77 2.64
CA TYR A 2 16.91 1.12 3.61
C TYR A 2 15.84 0.04 3.90
N LEU A 3 16.18 -1.26 3.82
CA LEU A 3 15.18 -2.35 3.89
C LEU A 3 15.61 -3.48 4.83
N ARG A 4 16.10 -3.14 6.02
CA ARG A 4 16.29 -4.16 7.07
C ARG A 4 15.57 -3.71 8.33
N THR A 5 14.75 -4.62 8.83
CA THR A 5 13.94 -4.55 10.06
C THR A 5 12.71 -3.67 9.98
N TYR A 6 11.53 -4.27 9.76
CA TYR A 6 10.41 -4.18 10.70
C TYR A 6 9.54 -5.44 10.57
N GLY A 7 9.38 -6.13 11.69
CA GLY A 7 8.74 -7.43 11.82
C GLY A 7 7.23 -7.38 12.01
N ASN A 8 6.68 -8.59 12.11
CA ASN A 8 5.29 -8.99 12.30
C ASN A 8 4.32 -8.77 11.13
N ARG A 9 4.48 -9.74 10.21
CA ARG A 9 3.54 -10.25 9.22
C ARG A 9 2.12 -10.42 9.80
N TYR A 10 1.27 -9.44 9.57
CA TYR A 10 -0.14 -9.72 9.27
C TYR A 10 -0.31 -9.48 7.78
N PHE A 11 -0.70 -10.50 7.02
CA PHE A 11 -1.94 -10.52 6.23
C PHE A 11 -2.02 -11.79 5.38
N SER A 12 -3.27 -12.18 5.17
CA SER A 12 -3.82 -13.47 4.78
C SER A 12 -3.40 -13.94 3.39
N ILE A 13 -2.83 -15.14 3.34
CA ILE A 13 -2.80 -15.98 2.16
C ILE A 13 -4.24 -16.49 1.97
N LEU A 14 -5.07 -15.76 1.23
CA LEU A 14 -6.23 -16.39 0.60
C LEU A 14 -5.73 -17.05 -0.67
N SER A 15 -5.19 -18.25 -0.51
CA SER A 15 -4.91 -19.17 -1.60
C SER A 15 -6.24 -19.60 -2.24
N LYS A 16 -6.77 -18.77 -3.15
CA LYS A 16 -7.73 -19.23 -4.15
C LYS A 16 -6.93 -19.63 -5.38
N VAL A 17 -6.76 -20.94 -5.55
CA VAL A 17 -6.32 -21.52 -6.82
C VAL A 17 -7.40 -21.18 -7.84
N TRP A 18 -7.15 -20.16 -8.67
CA TRP A 18 -8.04 -19.73 -9.73
C TRP A 18 -7.36 -20.05 -11.07
N SER A 19 -7.82 -21.12 -11.73
CA SER A 19 -7.57 -21.34 -13.15
C SER A 19 -8.40 -20.32 -13.93
N GLY A 20 -7.77 -19.22 -14.33
CA GLY A 20 -8.38 -18.15 -15.11
C GLY A 20 -7.35 -17.10 -15.44
N ASN A 21 -7.51 -16.46 -16.60
CA ASN A 21 -6.57 -15.49 -17.16
C ASN A 21 -5.98 -14.56 -16.07
N PRO A 22 -4.66 -14.32 -16.07
CA PRO A 22 -4.04 -13.44 -15.09
C PRO A 22 -4.77 -12.09 -15.13
N PRO A 23 -5.13 -11.52 -13.95
CA PRO A 23 -5.78 -10.22 -13.93
C PRO A 23 -4.82 -9.21 -14.56
N THR A 24 -5.18 -8.72 -15.74
CA THR A 24 -4.47 -7.62 -16.39
C THR A 24 -4.61 -6.39 -15.49
N ALA A 25 -3.48 -5.78 -15.12
CA ALA A 25 -3.41 -4.59 -14.28
C ALA A 25 -4.46 -3.54 -14.69
N LYS A 26 -5.49 -3.36 -13.87
CA LYS A 26 -6.51 -2.34 -14.11
C LYS A 26 -6.07 -0.93 -13.67
N TYR A 27 -5.11 -0.87 -12.74
CA TYR A 27 -4.58 0.35 -12.15
C TYR A 27 -3.06 0.41 -12.28
N THR A 28 -2.55 1.59 -12.61
CA THR A 28 -1.11 1.88 -12.69
C THR A 28 -0.56 2.42 -11.38
N GLU A 29 0.75 2.28 -11.16
CA GLU A 29 1.44 2.84 -9.99
C GLU A 29 1.14 4.34 -9.81
N SER A 30 1.11 5.08 -10.93
CA SER A 30 0.86 6.53 -10.92
C SER A 30 -0.55 6.86 -10.42
N GLN A 31 -1.57 6.10 -10.84
CA GLN A 31 -2.95 6.29 -10.39
C GLN A 31 -3.07 6.04 -8.89
N LEU A 32 -2.50 4.92 -8.40
CA LEU A 32 -2.52 4.60 -6.96
C LEU A 32 -1.81 5.67 -6.14
N ARG A 33 -0.67 6.17 -6.64
CA ARG A 33 0.07 7.25 -6.00
C ARG A 33 -0.74 8.54 -5.92
N GLU A 34 -1.46 8.88 -6.98
CA GLU A 34 -2.31 10.07 -7.01
C GLU A 34 -3.47 9.97 -6.02
N THR A 35 -4.19 8.85 -6.00
CA THR A 35 -5.27 8.60 -5.02
C THR A 35 -4.78 8.73 -3.59
N LEU A 36 -3.61 8.17 -3.28
CA LEU A 36 -3.00 8.27 -1.94
C LEU A 36 -2.59 9.71 -1.60
N LYS A 37 -2.01 10.45 -2.56
CA LYS A 37 -1.64 11.86 -2.34
C LYS A 37 -2.86 12.75 -2.11
N GLN A 38 -3.96 12.51 -2.83
CA GLN A 38 -5.21 13.23 -2.63
C GLN A 38 -5.80 12.96 -1.26
N LYS A 39 -5.72 11.70 -0.79
CA LYS A 39 -6.23 11.33 0.54
C LYS A 39 -5.38 11.84 1.68
N PHE A 40 -4.06 11.80 1.54
CA PHE A 40 -3.10 12.20 2.55
C PHE A 40 -2.32 13.43 2.06
N PRO A 41 -2.92 14.63 2.05
CA PRO A 41 -2.26 15.84 1.57
C PRO A 41 -1.06 16.25 2.44
N LYS A 42 -1.03 15.83 3.71
CA LYS A 42 0.10 16.03 4.63
C LYS A 42 1.13 14.90 4.59
N ALA A 43 1.01 13.97 3.65
CA ALA A 43 2.03 12.96 3.44
C ALA A 43 3.29 13.64 2.90
N LYS A 44 4.40 13.41 3.58
CA LYS A 44 5.72 13.88 3.15
C LYS A 44 6.23 13.05 1.96
N GLU A 45 5.97 11.75 2.01
CA GLU A 45 6.40 10.83 0.96
C GLU A 45 5.33 9.75 0.72
N VAL A 46 5.08 9.47 -0.56
CA VAL A 46 4.18 8.40 -1.01
C VAL A 46 4.89 7.67 -2.14
N VAL A 47 5.20 6.39 -1.90
CA VAL A 47 5.84 5.50 -2.86
C VAL A 47 4.92 4.32 -3.12
N VAL A 48 4.71 4.02 -4.40
CA VAL A 48 3.99 2.85 -4.87
C VAL A 48 4.90 2.15 -5.87
N GLN A 49 5.10 0.85 -5.68
CA GLN A 49 6.01 0.02 -6.49
C GLN A 49 5.31 -1.28 -6.87
N ASP A 50 5.32 -1.64 -8.15
CA ASP A 50 4.91 -2.96 -8.62
C ASP A 50 5.94 -4.00 -8.21
N ILE A 51 5.51 -5.00 -7.45
CA ILE A 51 6.32 -6.16 -7.05
C ILE A 51 5.89 -7.44 -7.77
N SER A 52 4.94 -7.35 -8.69
CA SER A 52 4.45 -8.46 -9.52
C SER A 52 5.22 -8.66 -10.83
N GLY A 53 6.26 -7.85 -11.07
CA GLY A 53 7.11 -7.96 -12.27
C GLY A 53 6.43 -7.45 -13.55
N GLY A 54 5.51 -6.47 -13.45
CA GLY A 54 4.85 -5.85 -14.59
C GLY A 54 3.48 -6.43 -14.93
N CYS A 55 2.98 -7.40 -14.16
CA CYS A 55 1.61 -7.88 -14.29
C CYS A 55 0.59 -6.93 -13.61
N GLY A 56 1.06 -6.00 -12.77
CA GLY A 56 0.27 -5.11 -11.91
C GLY A 56 -0.74 -5.83 -11.02
N SER A 57 -0.41 -7.06 -10.60
CA SER A 57 -1.25 -7.88 -9.74
C SER A 57 -0.93 -7.68 -8.25
N MET A 58 0.23 -7.10 -7.91
CA MET A 58 0.67 -6.86 -6.54
C MET A 58 1.52 -5.58 -6.42
N TYR A 59 1.13 -4.70 -5.49
CA TYR A 59 1.84 -3.45 -5.23
C TYR A 59 2.36 -3.37 -3.77
N GLU A 60 3.53 -2.78 -3.61
CA GLU A 60 4.07 -2.33 -2.34
C GLU A 60 3.86 -0.82 -2.20
N ILE A 61 3.28 -0.41 -1.07
CA ILE A 61 2.86 0.95 -0.78
C ILE A 61 3.54 1.41 0.48
N PHE A 62 4.28 2.50 0.38
CA PHE A 62 4.91 3.17 1.50
C PHE A 62 4.37 4.60 1.61
N VAL A 63 3.85 4.93 2.80
CA VAL A 63 3.35 6.27 3.10
C VAL A 63 4.03 6.79 4.35
N GLU A 64 4.73 7.92 4.22
CA GLU A 64 5.25 8.71 5.32
C GLU A 64 4.36 9.93 5.52
N SER A 65 3.60 9.97 6.62
CA SER A 65 2.69 11.08 6.93
C SER A 65 2.65 11.41 8.41
N ILE A 66 2.51 12.69 8.73
CA ILE A 66 2.34 13.15 10.11
C ILE A 66 0.95 12.81 10.66
N GLU A 67 -0.03 12.55 9.80
CA GLU A 67 -1.39 12.15 10.20
C GLU A 67 -1.44 10.80 10.92
N PHE A 68 -0.38 9.99 10.77
CA PHE A 68 -0.25 8.72 11.47
C PHE A 68 0.23 8.88 12.92
N LYS A 69 0.64 10.09 13.32
CA LYS A 69 1.06 10.40 14.70
C LYS A 69 -0.11 10.17 15.66
N GLY A 70 0.08 9.29 16.64
CA GLY A 70 -0.95 8.93 17.61
C GLY A 70 -1.92 7.83 17.17
N LEU A 71 -1.80 7.32 15.94
CA LEU A 71 -2.55 6.15 15.48
C LEU A 71 -1.73 4.87 15.67
N ASN A 72 -2.39 3.77 16.02
CA ASN A 72 -1.78 2.45 16.03
C ASN A 72 -1.59 1.94 14.59
N THR A 73 -0.59 1.09 14.33
CA THR A 73 -0.26 0.53 13.01
C THR A 73 -1.48 -0.08 12.31
N VAL A 74 -2.34 -0.80 13.06
CA VAL A 74 -3.58 -1.37 12.49
C VAL A 74 -4.51 -0.29 11.95
N LYS A 75 -4.66 0.84 12.66
CA LYS A 75 -5.49 1.96 12.21
C LYS A 75 -4.88 2.65 10.99
N GLN A 76 -3.55 2.83 10.98
CA GLN A 76 -2.83 3.40 9.85
C GLN A 76 -3.03 2.54 8.58
N HIS A 77 -2.87 1.22 8.71
CA HIS A 77 -3.08 0.29 7.60
C HIS A 77 -4.54 0.28 7.15
N ARG A 78 -5.51 0.33 8.09
CA ARG A 78 -6.93 0.44 7.75
C ARG A 78 -7.23 1.68 6.92
N LEU A 79 -6.67 2.85 7.27
CA LEU A 79 -6.88 4.09 6.50
C LEU A 79 -6.41 3.93 5.05
N ILE A 80 -5.24 3.31 4.84
CA ILE A 80 -4.71 3.06 3.49
C ILE A 80 -5.57 2.04 2.75
N THR A 81 -5.94 0.93 3.40
CA THR A 81 -6.82 -0.09 2.82
C THR A 81 -8.18 0.47 2.45
N GLU A 82 -8.77 1.34 3.27
CA GLU A 82 -10.05 1.99 2.99
C GLU A 82 -9.96 2.92 1.78
N THR A 83 -8.85 3.64 1.66
CA THR A 83 -8.58 4.55 0.54
C THR A 83 -8.46 3.80 -0.78
N LEU A 84 -7.83 2.62 -0.75
CA LEU A 84 -7.58 1.78 -1.92
C LEU A 84 -8.55 0.62 -2.03
N LYS A 85 -9.67 0.65 -1.31
CA LYS A 85 -10.59 -0.49 -1.20
C LYS A 85 -11.18 -0.88 -2.55
N THR A 86 -11.38 0.10 -3.42
CA THR A 86 -11.95 -0.12 -4.76
C THR A 86 -10.93 -0.75 -5.67
N GLU A 87 -9.68 -0.32 -5.57
CA GLU A 87 -8.54 -0.73 -6.38
C GLU A 87 -8.06 -2.13 -5.97
N ILE A 88 -7.96 -2.40 -4.67
CA ILE A 88 -7.53 -3.69 -4.11
C ILE A 88 -8.48 -4.83 -4.50
N LYS A 89 -9.77 -4.57 -4.74
CA LYS A 89 -10.74 -5.61 -5.13
C LYS A 89 -10.34 -6.35 -6.41
N ASP A 90 -9.67 -5.64 -7.32
CA ASP A 90 -9.24 -6.17 -8.61
C ASP A 90 -7.79 -6.67 -8.58
N MET A 91 -7.10 -6.54 -7.44
CA MET A 91 -5.70 -6.94 -7.25
C MET A 91 -5.55 -8.28 -6.52
N HIS A 92 -4.38 -8.93 -6.69
CA HIS A 92 -4.06 -10.18 -5.99
C HIS A 92 -3.65 -9.94 -4.53
N GLY A 93 -3.06 -8.78 -4.23
CA GLY A 93 -2.71 -8.37 -2.87
C GLY A 93 -1.91 -7.08 -2.83
N ILE A 94 -1.80 -6.47 -1.65
CA ILE A 94 -0.96 -5.29 -1.43
C ILE A 94 -0.13 -5.44 -0.17
N ARG A 95 1.03 -4.78 -0.16
CA ARG A 95 1.86 -4.63 1.02
C ARG A 95 1.86 -3.18 1.47
N ILE A 96 1.44 -2.94 2.71
CA ILE A 96 1.36 -1.60 3.28
C ILE A 96 2.47 -1.42 4.30
N SER A 97 3.23 -0.35 4.13
CA SER A 97 4.23 0.12 5.07
C SER A 97 3.94 1.59 5.40
N THR A 98 3.94 1.91 6.69
CA THR A 98 3.64 3.26 7.18
C THR A 98 4.76 3.75 8.07
N SER A 99 5.10 5.03 7.93
CA SER A 99 6.09 5.70 8.74
C SER A 99 5.61 7.08 9.15
N ILE A 100 6.11 7.57 10.28
CA ILE A 100 5.91 8.94 10.74
C ILE A 100 7.22 9.67 10.50
N PRO A 101 7.21 10.85 9.84
CA PRO A 101 8.42 11.61 9.60
C PRO A 101 9.05 12.04 10.92
N LYS A 102 10.32 11.68 11.14
CA LYS A 102 11.06 12.01 12.37
C LYS A 102 11.35 13.51 12.55
N ASN A 103 11.33 14.28 11.45
CA ASN A 103 11.67 15.71 11.44
C ASN A 103 10.44 16.63 11.32
N GLY A 104 9.23 16.12 11.58
CA GLY A 104 8.01 16.93 11.56
C GLY A 104 7.71 17.53 12.94
N GLU A 105 8.43 18.60 13.29
CA GLU A 105 7.94 19.61 14.24
C GLU A 105 6.85 20.46 13.59
#